data_AF-A0A4Q5YUI4-F1
#
_entry.id   AF-A0A4Q5YUI4-F1
#
_cell.length_a   1.000
_cell.length_b   1.000
_cell.length_c   1.000
_cell.angle_alpha   90.00
_cell.angle_beta   90.00
_cell.angle_gamma   90.00
#
_symmetry.space_group_name_H-M   'P 1'
#
loop_
_entity.id
_entity.type
_entity.pdbx_description
1 polymer ?
#
loop_
_entity_poly.entity_id
_entity_poly.type
_entity_poly.pdbx_seq_one_letter_code
_entity_poly.pdbx_strand_id
1 'polypeptide(L)'
;MEKFKKTALGLMVAIIAFAFSAFTSTEKVNYQYWHFKTGQMLGDADQTSAYEPVTDPPQGCDNDEVLPCILRVDIDNPSTPNLASYLAGFPNDAAIASSAYIKRGN
;
A
#
# COMPACT_ATOMS: atom_id res chain seq x y z
N MET A 1 -25.60 69.26 12.39
CA MET A 1 -25.52 68.38 13.56
C MET A 1 -26.92 67.90 13.89
N GLU A 2 -27.28 66.68 13.53
CA GLU A 2 -28.54 66.07 14.00
C GLU A 2 -28.32 64.59 14.37
N LYS A 3 -28.15 64.41 15.69
CA LYS A 3 -28.79 63.40 16.55
C LYS A 3 -28.69 61.91 16.18
N PHE A 4 -27.76 61.27 16.88
CA PHE A 4 -27.85 59.94 17.49
C PHE A 4 -29.25 59.31 17.50
N LYS A 5 -29.38 58.13 16.87
CA LYS A 5 -30.28 57.08 17.33
C LYS A 5 -29.50 55.76 17.47
N LYS A 6 -29.30 55.39 18.73
CA LYS A 6 -28.99 54.03 19.18
C LYS A 6 -30.12 53.09 18.79
N THR A 7 -29.78 51.98 18.13
CA THR A 7 -30.62 50.77 18.11
C THR A 7 -29.68 49.57 17.90
N ALA A 8 -29.44 48.85 18.99
CA ALA A 8 -29.81 47.43 19.14
C ALA A 8 -28.84 46.48 18.39
N LEU A 9 -27.86 45.90 19.08
CA LEU A 9 -28.00 44.56 19.68
C LEU A 9 -28.76 43.61 18.76
N GLY A 10 -28.02 42.99 17.85
CA GLY A 10 -28.46 41.90 17.00
C GLY A 10 -27.36 40.87 16.92
N LEU A 11 -27.19 40.12 18.01
CA LEU A 11 -26.46 38.87 18.08
C LEU A 11 -26.90 37.96 16.91
N MET A 12 -26.06 37.80 15.89
CA MET A 12 -26.19 36.67 14.96
C MET A 12 -24.92 35.85 15.01
N VAL A 13 -24.95 34.93 15.96
CA VAL A 13 -24.12 33.72 15.97
C VAL A 13 -24.54 32.88 14.76
N ALA A 14 -23.65 32.75 13.80
CA ALA A 14 -23.66 31.64 12.86
C ALA A 14 -22.20 31.27 12.59
N ILE A 15 -21.56 30.71 13.62
CA ILE A 15 -20.35 29.92 13.42
C ILE A 15 -20.81 28.68 12.66
N ILE A 16 -20.79 28.74 11.34
CA ILE A 16 -20.90 27.53 10.53
C ILE A 16 -19.57 26.83 10.69
N ALA A 17 -19.41 26.12 11.81
CA ALA A 17 -18.44 25.06 11.90
C ALA A 17 -18.96 23.98 10.93
N PHE A 18 -18.56 24.10 9.66
CA PHE A 18 -18.53 22.95 8.78
C PHE A 18 -17.55 21.99 9.44
N ALA A 19 -18.11 21.12 10.28
CA ALA A 19 -17.47 19.90 10.68
C ALA A 19 -17.25 19.14 9.38
N PHE A 20 -16.10 19.38 8.75
CA PHE A 20 -15.51 18.41 7.85
C PHE A 20 -15.24 17.21 8.73
N SER A 21 -16.25 16.36 8.89
CA SER A 21 -16.05 14.96 9.20
C SER A 21 -15.21 14.44 8.06
N ALA A 22 -13.89 14.56 8.22
CA ALA A 22 -12.94 13.79 7.46
C ALA A 22 -13.29 12.34 7.80
N PHE A 23 -14.18 11.75 7.00
CA PHE A 23 -14.22 10.32 6.83
C PHE A 23 -12.84 9.99 6.27
N THR A 24 -11.88 9.77 7.16
CA THR A 24 -10.69 9.01 6.86
C THR A 24 -11.21 7.61 6.57
N SER A 25 -11.73 7.40 5.36
CA SER A 25 -11.74 6.08 4.77
C SER A 25 -10.27 5.71 4.69
N THR A 26 -9.78 5.06 5.75
CA THR A 26 -8.63 4.20 5.64
C THR A 26 -9.05 3.15 4.63
N GLU A 27 -8.80 3.44 3.36
CA GLU A 27 -9.03 2.51 2.27
C GLU A 27 -8.27 1.25 2.65
N LYS A 28 -9.04 0.19 2.92
CA LYS A 28 -8.47 -1.09 3.33
C LYS A 28 -7.85 -1.67 2.07
N VAL A 29 -6.58 -1.35 1.82
CA VAL A 29 -5.84 -1.87 0.68
C VAL A 29 -5.85 -3.40 0.75
N ASN A 30 -6.43 -4.04 -0.27
CA ASN A 30 -6.47 -5.49 -0.34
C ASN A 30 -5.12 -6.00 -0.87
N TYR A 31 -4.39 -6.67 0.00
CA TYR A 31 -3.08 -7.22 -0.36
C TYR A 31 -3.17 -8.72 -0.60
N GLN A 32 -2.58 -9.16 -1.70
CA GLN A 32 -2.28 -10.56 -1.94
C GLN A 32 -0.78 -10.80 -1.74
N TYR A 33 -0.46 -11.83 -0.95
CA TYR A 33 0.92 -12.21 -0.67
C TYR A 33 1.35 -13.38 -1.55
N TRP A 34 2.57 -13.32 -2.04
CA TRP A 34 3.14 -14.33 -2.93
C TRP A 34 4.51 -14.75 -2.38
N HIS A 35 4.62 -16.04 -2.08
CA HIS A 35 5.85 -16.67 -1.63
C HIS A 35 6.67 -17.13 -2.82
N PHE A 36 7.96 -16.79 -2.83
CA PHE A 36 8.89 -17.31 -3.81
C PHE A 36 9.28 -18.73 -3.43
N LYS A 37 9.02 -19.69 -4.34
CA LYS A 37 9.15 -21.11 -4.04
C LYS A 37 10.59 -21.48 -3.69
N THR A 38 10.74 -22.38 -2.71
CA THR A 38 12.04 -22.94 -2.33
C THR A 38 12.68 -23.65 -3.52
N GLY A 39 13.98 -23.41 -3.75
CA GLY A 39 14.74 -24.02 -4.85
C GLY A 39 14.66 -23.27 -6.18
N GLN A 40 13.94 -22.16 -6.26
CA GLN A 40 14.03 -21.23 -7.38
C GLN A 40 15.29 -20.36 -7.27
N MET A 41 15.84 -19.94 -8.40
CA MET A 41 17.03 -19.08 -8.48
C MET A 41 16.60 -17.63 -8.69
N LEU A 42 17.48 -16.66 -8.41
CA LEU A 42 17.15 -15.23 -8.61
C LEU A 42 16.70 -14.93 -10.04
N GLY A 43 17.26 -15.63 -11.03
CA GLY A 43 16.87 -15.50 -12.44
C GLY A 43 15.43 -15.94 -12.76
N ASP A 44 14.72 -16.55 -11.80
CA ASP A 44 13.32 -16.93 -11.93
C ASP A 44 12.37 -15.89 -11.27
N ALA A 45 12.89 -14.81 -10.69
CA ALA A 45 12.11 -13.83 -9.93
C ALA A 45 11.12 -13.02 -10.79
N ASP A 46 11.33 -12.91 -12.09
CA ASP A 46 10.37 -12.30 -13.01
C ASP A 46 9.26 -13.28 -13.47
N GLN A 47 9.39 -14.57 -13.14
CA GLN A 47 8.46 -15.61 -13.55
C GLN A 47 7.35 -15.79 -12.51
N THR A 48 6.10 -15.60 -12.90
CA THR A 48 4.95 -15.87 -12.02
C THR A 48 4.90 -17.31 -11.51
N SER A 49 5.42 -18.28 -12.29
CA SER A 49 5.50 -19.69 -11.91
C SER A 49 6.44 -19.97 -10.75
N ALA A 50 7.39 -19.06 -10.48
CA ALA A 50 8.30 -19.15 -9.34
C ALA A 50 7.63 -18.78 -8.01
N TYR A 51 6.37 -18.30 -8.06
CA TYR A 51 5.62 -17.89 -6.88
C TYR A 51 4.42 -18.79 -6.59
N GLU A 52 4.01 -18.80 -5.33
CA GLU A 52 2.77 -19.40 -4.85
C GLU A 52 2.01 -18.41 -3.96
N PRO A 53 0.66 -18.33 -4.08
CA PRO A 53 -0.12 -17.43 -3.26
C PRO A 53 -0.15 -17.94 -1.82
N VAL A 54 0.05 -17.04 -0.85
CA VAL A 54 -0.03 -17.35 0.58
C VAL A 54 -1.05 -16.45 1.26
N THR A 55 -1.86 -17.04 2.15
CA THR A 55 -2.87 -16.31 2.91
C THR A 55 -2.28 -15.72 4.19
N ASP A 56 -1.27 -16.38 4.75
CA ASP A 56 -0.54 -15.96 5.94
C ASP A 56 0.96 -16.00 5.60
N PRO A 57 1.59 -14.83 5.34
CA PRO A 57 3.00 -14.81 5.00
C PRO A 57 3.82 -15.26 6.21
N PRO A 58 4.72 -16.24 6.06
CA PRO A 58 5.58 -16.69 7.17
C PRO A 58 6.39 -15.50 7.72
N GLN A 59 6.62 -15.49 9.04
CA GLN A 59 7.35 -14.39 9.70
C GLN A 59 8.84 -14.30 9.31
N GLY A 60 9.37 -15.33 8.64
CA GLY A 60 10.72 -15.34 8.09
C GLY A 60 10.83 -16.32 6.94
N CYS A 61 11.75 -16.04 6.01
CA CYS A 61 12.22 -17.02 5.04
C CYS A 61 13.66 -17.40 5.37
N ASP A 62 14.01 -18.67 5.14
CA ASP A 62 15.34 -19.23 5.37
C ASP A 62 16.44 -18.29 4.88
N ASN A 63 17.38 -17.96 5.74
CA ASN A 63 18.39 -16.92 5.55
C ASN A 63 19.50 -17.32 4.56
N ASP A 64 19.38 -16.99 3.27
CA ASP A 64 20.57 -16.64 2.48
C ASP A 64 20.27 -15.53 1.46
N GLU A 65 21.28 -14.74 1.14
CA GLU A 65 21.14 -13.45 0.47
C GLU A 65 20.55 -13.52 -0.95
N VAL A 66 19.83 -12.45 -1.32
CA VAL A 66 19.45 -12.05 -2.69
C VAL A 66 18.27 -12.79 -3.34
N LEU A 67 17.30 -13.30 -2.59
CA LEU A 67 16.03 -13.78 -3.17
C LEU A 67 14.82 -13.01 -2.61
N PRO A 68 13.83 -12.65 -3.45
CA PRO A 68 12.55 -12.18 -2.94
C PRO A 68 11.91 -13.32 -2.14
N CYS A 69 11.49 -13.06 -0.91
CA CYS A 69 10.89 -14.10 -0.05
C CYS A 69 9.37 -13.99 -0.13
N ILE A 70 8.83 -12.83 0.24
CA ILE A 70 7.40 -12.52 0.10
C ILE A 70 7.25 -11.24 -0.70
N LEU A 71 6.47 -11.29 -1.77
CA LEU A 71 5.95 -10.11 -2.44
C LEU A 71 4.57 -9.78 -1.87
N ARG A 72 4.32 -8.48 -1.65
CA ARG A 72 3.00 -7.97 -1.27
C ARG A 72 2.46 -7.16 -2.44
N VAL A 73 1.45 -7.70 -3.10
CA VAL A 73 0.81 -7.09 -4.27
C VAL A 73 -0.50 -6.46 -3.84
N ASP A 74 -0.66 -5.18 -4.14
CA ASP A 74 -1.93 -4.47 -4.02
C ASP A 74 -2.80 -4.83 -5.22
N ILE A 75 -3.84 -5.62 -4.99
CA ILE A 75 -4.72 -6.11 -6.06
C ILE A 75 -5.83 -5.10 -6.40
N ASP A 76 -6.04 -4.09 -5.57
CA ASP A 76 -6.96 -2.99 -5.86
C ASP A 76 -6.26 -1.90 -6.71
N ASN A 77 -4.93 -1.92 -6.78
CA ASN A 77 -4.16 -1.03 -7.66
C ASN A 77 -4.33 -1.42 -9.13
N PRO A 78 -4.93 -0.55 -9.98
CA PRO A 78 -5.17 -0.85 -11.39
C PRO A 78 -3.89 -0.96 -12.23
N SER A 79 -2.75 -0.45 -11.75
CA SER A 79 -1.45 -0.62 -12.40
C SER A 79 -0.81 -1.97 -12.10
N THR A 80 -1.19 -2.64 -11.00
CA THR A 80 -0.66 -3.94 -10.59
C THR A 80 -1.77 -4.89 -10.13
N PRO A 81 -2.82 -5.14 -10.93
CA PRO A 81 -4.01 -5.87 -10.48
C PRO A 81 -3.76 -7.35 -10.18
N ASN A 82 -2.58 -7.86 -10.51
CA ASN A 82 -2.15 -9.23 -10.26
C ASN A 82 -0.60 -9.30 -10.22
N LEU A 83 -0.09 -10.47 -9.86
CA LEU A 83 1.35 -10.72 -9.78
C LEU A 83 2.08 -10.45 -11.10
N ALA A 84 1.54 -10.86 -12.25
CA ALA A 84 2.20 -10.66 -13.54
C ALA A 84 2.39 -9.17 -13.86
N SER A 85 1.36 -8.35 -13.65
CA SER A 85 1.43 -6.90 -13.83
C SER A 85 2.35 -6.23 -12.81
N TYR A 86 2.40 -6.76 -11.58
CA TYR A 86 3.33 -6.30 -10.56
C TYR A 86 4.79 -6.55 -10.96
N LEU A 87 5.14 -7.77 -11.38
CA LEU A 87 6.49 -8.15 -11.79
C LEU A 87 6.94 -7.37 -13.04
N ALA A 88 6.04 -7.13 -14.00
CA ALA A 88 6.32 -6.32 -15.20
C ALA A 88 6.69 -4.86 -14.89
N GLY A 89 6.40 -4.36 -13.68
CA GLY A 89 6.80 -3.03 -13.22
C GLY A 89 8.27 -2.92 -12.83
N PHE A 90 9.00 -4.03 -12.75
CA PHE A 90 10.41 -4.05 -12.33
C PHE A 90 11.37 -4.16 -13.52
N PRO A 91 12.51 -3.45 -13.47
CA PRO A 91 13.47 -3.48 -14.57
C PRO A 91 14.35 -4.74 -14.62
N ASN A 92 14.45 -5.51 -13.52
CA ASN A 92 15.24 -6.74 -13.41
C ASN A 92 14.94 -7.47 -12.08
N ASP A 93 15.43 -8.70 -11.98
CA ASP A 93 15.25 -9.59 -10.82
C ASP A 93 15.79 -9.00 -9.51
N ALA A 94 16.91 -8.26 -9.56
CA ALA A 94 17.47 -7.63 -8.37
C ALA A 94 16.56 -6.53 -7.80
N ALA A 95 15.84 -5.82 -8.67
CA ALA A 95 14.84 -4.83 -8.26
C ALA A 95 13.61 -5.51 -7.62
N ILE A 96 13.22 -6.70 -8.11
CA ILE A 96 12.16 -7.53 -7.51
C ILE A 96 12.59 -8.05 -6.13
N ALA A 97 13.80 -8.59 -6.01
CA ALA A 97 14.36 -9.01 -4.72
C ALA A 97 14.43 -7.85 -3.72
N SER A 98 14.72 -6.63 -4.20
CA SER A 98 14.81 -5.43 -3.37
C SER A 98 13.47 -4.88 -2.91
N SER A 99 12.37 -5.17 -3.63
CA SER A 99 11.01 -4.73 -3.32
C SER A 99 10.24 -5.71 -2.43
N ALA A 100 10.83 -6.87 -2.13
CA ALA A 100 10.21 -7.89 -1.29
C ALA A 100 9.75 -7.32 0.06
N TYR A 101 8.49 -7.61 0.40
CA TYR A 101 7.84 -7.21 1.64
C TYR A 101 8.55 -7.80 2.86
N ILE A 102 8.93 -9.07 2.74
CA ILE A 102 9.90 -9.70 3.61
C ILE A 102 11.10 -10.03 2.73
N LYS A 103 12.22 -9.41 3.04
CA LYS A 103 13.51 -9.76 2.45
C LYS A 103 14.06 -10.98 3.18
N ARG A 104 14.77 -11.83 2.45
CA ARG A 104 15.55 -12.91 3.04
C ARG A 104 16.83 -12.29 3.65
N GLY A 105 16.93 -12.29 4.99
CA GLY A 105 18.08 -11.79 5.79
C GLY A 105 17.63 -10.86 6.94
N ASN A 106 17.95 -11.09 8.22
CA ASN A 106 19.05 -11.80 8.89
C ASN A 106 18.48 -12.53 10.14
#